data_AF-A0A9W6CBM9-F1
#
_entry.id   AF-A0A9W6CBM9-F1
#
_cell.length_a   1.000
_cell.length_b   1.000
_cell.length_c   1.000
_cell.angle_alpha   90.00
_cell.angle_beta   90.00
_cell.angle_gamma   90.00
#
_symmetry.space_group_name_H-M   'P 1'
#
loop_
_entity.id
_entity.type
_entity.pdbx_description
1 polymer ?
#
loop_
_entity_poly.entity_id
_entity_poly.type
_entity_poly.pdbx_seq_one_letter_code
_entity_poly.pdbx_strand_id
1 'polypeptide(L)'
;MEMITAEELEQLIVEVRQEFQIPPYFPDNSLGNYIKEGYVRLKKLNPVSQLEVDLDFRMLLKNYVYYAYHHKVNEWESNYASLILSWQLGSEVDIDGDS
;
A
#
# COMPACT_ATOMS: atom_id res chain seq x y z
N MET A 1 -4.18 15.91 -2.77
CA MET A 1 -3.92 14.49 -2.47
C MET A 1 -2.51 14.42 -1.93
N GLU A 2 -2.37 13.94 -0.70
CA GLU A 2 -1.07 13.66 -0.09
C GLU A 2 -0.29 12.69 -0.97
N MET A 3 0.99 12.93 -1.13
CA MET A 3 1.90 12.12 -1.93
C MET A 3 2.91 11.48 -0.99
N ILE A 4 3.27 10.22 -1.28
CA ILE A 4 4.40 9.58 -0.60
C ILE A 4 5.66 10.44 -0.74
N THR A 5 6.39 10.62 0.37
CA THR A 5 7.66 11.34 0.39
C THR A 5 8.78 10.52 -0.26
N ALA A 6 9.90 11.17 -0.57
CA ALA A 6 11.07 10.47 -1.12
C ALA A 6 11.67 9.48 -0.11
N GLU A 7 11.72 9.87 1.17
CA GLU A 7 12.26 9.04 2.26
C GLU A 7 11.39 7.78 2.49
N GLU A 8 10.06 7.94 2.60
CA GLU A 8 9.14 6.81 2.71
C GLU A 8 9.24 5.87 1.50
N LEU A 9 9.39 6.43 0.29
CA LEU A 9 9.54 5.64 -0.92
C LEU A 9 10.82 4.81 -0.92
N GLU A 10 11.96 5.42 -0.57
CA GLU A 10 13.25 4.74 -0.47
C GLU A 10 13.20 3.63 0.59
N GLN A 11 12.63 3.92 1.75
CA GLN A 11 12.44 2.94 2.82
C GLN A 11 11.55 1.77 2.36
N LEU A 12 10.41 2.04 1.74
CA LEU A 12 9.53 0.97 1.24
C LEU A 12 10.20 0.12 0.16
N ILE A 13 11.02 0.69 -0.73
CA ILE A 13 11.77 -0.08 -1.72
C ILE A 13 12.68 -1.09 -1.03
N VAL A 14 13.41 -0.66 0.01
CA VAL A 14 14.31 -1.52 0.79
C VAL A 14 13.51 -2.62 1.50
N GLU A 15 12.43 -2.26 2.19
CA GLU A 15 11.59 -3.19 2.94
C GLU A 15 10.97 -4.26 2.03
N VAL A 16 10.27 -3.85 0.97
CA VAL A 16 9.63 -4.76 -0.01
C VAL A 16 10.67 -5.69 -0.62
N ARG A 17 11.84 -5.17 -0.98
CA ARG A 17 12.92 -5.98 -1.55
C ARG A 17 13.39 -7.06 -0.58
N GLN A 18 13.59 -6.71 0.68
CA GLN A 18 14.06 -7.64 1.70
C GLN A 18 12.98 -8.66 2.06
N GLU A 19 11.77 -8.20 2.35
CA GLU A 19 10.65 -9.03 2.81
C GLU A 19 10.23 -10.05 1.75
N PHE A 20 10.13 -9.64 0.49
CA PHE A 20 9.72 -10.52 -0.61
C PHE A 20 10.90 -11.13 -1.37
N GLN A 21 12.13 -10.93 -0.88
CA GLN A 21 13.36 -11.48 -1.46
C GLN A 21 13.51 -11.13 -2.95
N ILE A 22 13.14 -9.91 -3.34
CA ILE A 22 13.20 -9.45 -4.74
C ILE A 22 14.68 -9.33 -5.16
N PRO A 23 15.11 -9.97 -6.25
CA PRO A 23 16.51 -9.99 -6.64
C PRO A 23 17.10 -8.58 -6.83
N PRO A 24 18.35 -8.33 -6.41
CA PRO A 24 18.95 -6.99 -6.41
C PRO A 24 19.09 -6.36 -7.80
N TYR A 25 19.06 -7.17 -8.86
CA TYR A 25 19.08 -6.69 -10.25
C TYR A 25 17.73 -6.18 -10.75
N PHE A 26 16.62 -6.45 -10.02
CA PHE A 26 15.33 -5.85 -10.37
C PHE A 26 15.39 -4.34 -10.07
N PRO A 27 15.02 -3.45 -11.01
CA PRO A 27 15.25 -2.01 -10.84
C PRO A 27 14.43 -1.39 -9.71
N ASP A 28 15.06 -0.56 -8.89
CA ASP A 28 14.38 0.22 -7.83
C ASP A 28 13.30 1.14 -8.41
N ASN A 29 13.53 1.71 -9.60
CA ASN A 29 12.54 2.52 -10.30
C ASN A 29 11.25 1.75 -10.58
N SER A 30 11.35 0.44 -10.88
CA SER A 30 10.16 -0.40 -11.10
C SER A 30 9.39 -0.63 -9.80
N LEU A 31 10.08 -0.94 -8.70
CA LEU A 31 9.45 -1.07 -7.38
C LEU A 31 8.82 0.25 -6.93
N GLY A 32 9.53 1.37 -7.13
CA GLY A 32 9.04 2.69 -6.81
C GLY A 32 7.76 3.05 -7.58
N ASN A 33 7.63 2.60 -8.84
CA ASN A 33 6.41 2.79 -9.62
C ASN A 33 5.24 1.97 -9.04
N TYR A 34 5.46 0.71 -8.67
CA TYR A 34 4.43 -0.11 -8.03
C TYR A 34 3.99 0.44 -6.67
N ILE A 35 4.93 0.96 -5.87
CA ILE A 35 4.62 1.62 -4.60
C ILE A 35 3.75 2.86 -4.84
N LYS A 36 4.12 3.72 -5.78
CA LYS A 36 3.32 4.93 -6.09
C LYS A 36 1.92 4.57 -6.59
N GLU A 37 1.80 3.57 -7.44
CA GLU A 37 0.51 3.09 -7.95
C GLU A 37 -0.39 2.57 -6.81
N GLY A 38 0.14 1.66 -5.99
CA GLY A 38 -0.55 1.10 -4.83
C GLY A 38 -0.94 2.17 -3.81
N TYR A 39 -0.03 3.11 -3.54
CA TYR A 39 -0.26 4.21 -2.60
C TYR A 39 -1.44 5.08 -3.05
N VAL A 40 -1.42 5.55 -4.31
CA VAL A 40 -2.52 6.36 -4.87
C VAL A 40 -3.83 5.57 -4.86
N ARG A 41 -3.79 4.28 -5.16
CA ARG A 41 -4.97 3.42 -5.12
C ARG A 41 -5.57 3.33 -3.72
N LEU A 42 -4.74 3.06 -2.71
CA LEU A 42 -5.18 2.92 -1.32
C LEU A 42 -5.64 4.25 -0.72
N LYS A 43 -4.98 5.37 -1.01
CA LYS A 43 -5.45 6.71 -0.60
C LYS A 43 -6.79 7.10 -1.24
N LYS A 44 -7.12 6.59 -2.43
CA LYS A 44 -8.47 6.77 -3.01
C LYS A 44 -9.53 5.96 -2.26
N LEU A 45 -9.16 4.80 -1.73
CA LEU A 45 -10.06 3.93 -0.98
C LEU A 45 -10.30 4.44 0.45
N ASN A 46 -9.26 4.96 1.10
CA ASN A 46 -9.31 5.56 2.44
C ASN A 46 -8.37 6.79 2.49
N PRO A 47 -8.88 8.01 2.30
CA PRO A 47 -8.07 9.23 2.24
C PRO A 47 -7.41 9.63 3.56
N VAL A 48 -7.97 9.23 4.70
CA VAL A 48 -7.49 9.61 6.04
C VAL A 48 -6.39 8.67 6.56
N SER A 49 -6.14 7.56 5.88
CA SER A 49 -5.08 6.61 6.22
C SER A 49 -3.69 7.23 6.16
N GLN A 50 -2.82 6.80 7.08
CA GLN A 50 -1.48 7.35 7.29
C GLN A 50 -0.44 6.21 7.30
N LEU A 51 0.53 6.27 6.39
CA LEU A 51 1.45 5.15 6.09
C LEU A 51 2.23 4.63 7.31
N GLU A 52 2.59 5.52 8.24
CA GLU A 52 3.46 5.19 9.38
C GLU A 52 2.72 4.65 10.61
N VAL A 53 1.41 4.92 10.73
CA VAL A 53 0.61 4.51 11.90
C VAL A 53 -0.48 3.50 11.55
N ASP A 54 -0.94 3.48 10.30
CA ASP A 54 -1.95 2.55 9.81
C ASP A 54 -1.27 1.27 9.29
N LEU A 55 -1.28 0.24 10.14
CA LEU A 55 -0.67 -1.05 9.84
C LEU A 55 -1.37 -1.76 8.67
N ASP A 56 -2.68 -1.59 8.51
CA ASP A 56 -3.43 -2.18 7.40
C ASP A 56 -3.05 -1.49 6.09
N PHE A 57 -2.93 -0.16 6.09
CA PHE A 57 -2.45 0.59 4.93
C PHE A 57 -1.06 0.13 4.52
N ARG A 58 -0.11 0.06 5.47
CA ARG A 58 1.27 -0.34 5.19
C ARG A 58 1.34 -1.77 4.65
N MET A 59 0.60 -2.69 5.26
CA MET A 59 0.56 -4.10 4.85
C MET A 59 -0.08 -4.25 3.46
N LEU A 60 -1.21 -3.60 3.21
CA LEU A 60 -1.91 -3.65 1.91
C LEU A 60 -1.03 -3.10 0.80
N LEU A 61 -0.30 -2.01 1.06
CA LEU A 61 0.62 -1.39 0.10
C LEU A 61 1.78 -2.32 -0.26
N LYS A 62 2.47 -2.88 0.73
CA LYS A 62 3.58 -3.81 0.47
C LYS A 62 3.11 -5.04 -0.30
N ASN A 63 1.98 -5.62 0.09
CA ASN A 63 1.39 -6.74 -0.64
C ASN A 63 0.98 -6.34 -2.06
N TYR A 64 0.44 -5.15 -2.27
CA TYR A 64 0.14 -4.67 -3.62
C TYR A 64 1.39 -4.72 -4.51
N VAL A 65 2.53 -4.24 -3.99
CA VAL A 65 3.81 -4.26 -4.71
C VAL A 65 4.27 -5.70 -5.03
N TYR A 66 4.13 -6.63 -4.08
CA TYR A 66 4.44 -8.04 -4.30
C TYR A 66 3.62 -8.63 -5.46
N TYR A 67 2.32 -8.40 -5.48
CA TYR A 67 1.45 -8.90 -6.55
C TYR A 67 1.71 -8.17 -7.88
N ALA A 68 1.99 -6.86 -7.86
CA ALA A 68 2.37 -6.11 -9.05
C ALA A 68 3.66 -6.63 -9.69
N TYR A 69 4.67 -6.94 -8.85
CA TYR A 69 5.92 -7.57 -9.27
C TYR A 69 5.69 -8.93 -9.97
N HIS A 70 4.72 -9.71 -9.49
CA HIS A 70 4.33 -10.98 -10.10
C HIS A 70 3.23 -10.87 -11.19
N HIS A 71 2.88 -9.66 -11.62
CA HIS A 71 1.84 -9.39 -12.62
C HIS A 71 0.45 -9.96 -12.27
N LYS A 72 0.10 -9.93 -10.98
CA LYS A 72 -1.10 -10.55 -10.39
C LYS A 72 -1.95 -9.57 -9.58
N VAL A 73 -1.99 -8.29 -9.96
CA VAL A 73 -2.75 -7.26 -9.21
C VAL A 73 -4.22 -7.63 -9.04
N ASN A 74 -4.84 -8.29 -10.02
CA ASN A 74 -6.20 -8.81 -9.92
C ASN A 74 -6.38 -9.84 -8.78
N GLU A 75 -5.37 -10.68 -8.51
CA GLU A 75 -5.40 -11.61 -7.37
C GLU A 75 -5.29 -10.87 -6.05
N TRP A 76 -4.48 -9.80 -5.96
CA TRP A 76 -4.43 -8.95 -4.76
C TRP A 76 -5.79 -8.33 -4.46
N GLU A 77 -6.47 -7.79 -5.48
CA GLU A 77 -7.81 -7.21 -5.33
C GLU A 77 -8.80 -8.24 -4.77
N SER A 78 -8.79 -9.46 -5.29
CA SER A 78 -9.66 -10.53 -4.82
C SER A 78 -9.32 -11.00 -3.41
N ASN A 79 -8.03 -11.19 -3.12
CA ASN A 79 -7.57 -11.78 -1.86
C ASN A 79 -7.77 -10.84 -0.67
N TYR A 80 -7.65 -9.53 -0.90
CA TYR A 80 -7.78 -8.52 0.16
C TYR A 80 -9.14 -7.79 0.13
N ALA A 81 -10.07 -8.14 -0.76
CA ALA A 81 -11.35 -7.44 -0.92
C ALA A 81 -12.12 -7.24 0.40
N SER A 82 -12.24 -8.31 1.21
CA SER A 82 -12.96 -8.24 2.49
C SER A 82 -12.25 -7.35 3.52
N LEU A 83 -10.92 -7.43 3.58
CA LEU A 83 -10.12 -6.60 4.48
C LEU A 83 -10.15 -5.13 4.07
N ILE A 84 -10.03 -4.84 2.77
CA ILE A 84 -10.13 -3.48 2.23
C ILE A 84 -11.49 -2.89 2.60
N LEU A 85 -12.58 -3.64 2.40
CA LEU A 85 -13.92 -3.17 2.78
C LEU A 85 -14.03 -2.86 4.28
N SER A 86 -13.54 -3.75 5.16
CA SER A 86 -13.57 -3.50 6.60
C SER A 86 -12.69 -2.32 7.01
N TRP A 87 -11.53 -2.17 6.39
CA TRP A 87 -10.60 -1.07 6.65
C TRP A 87 -11.17 0.28 6.22
N GLN A 88 -11.86 0.33 5.08
CA GLN A 88 -12.59 1.52 4.63
C GLN A 88 -13.69 1.90 5.63
N LEU A 89 -14.54 0.96 6.01
CA LEU A 89 -15.65 1.22 6.94
C LEU A 89 -15.16 1.60 8.34
N GLY A 90 -14.07 0.98 8.82
CA GLY A 90 -13.47 1.33 10.12
C GLY A 90 -13.03 2.79 10.19
N SER A 91 -12.51 3.34 9.08
CA SER A 91 -12.11 4.74 9.00
C SER A 91 -13.26 5.74 8.89
N GLU A 92 -14.46 5.30 8.50
CA GLU A 92 -15.65 6.16 8.43
C GLU A 92 -16.25 6.40 9.83
N VAL A 93 -16.19 5.41 10.72
CA VAL A 93 -16.77 5.50 12.08
C VAL A 93 -16.02 6.50 12.97
N ASP A 94 -14.71 6.67 12.78
CA ASP A 94 -13.91 7.64 13.53
C ASP A 94 -14.19 9.10 13.10
N ILE A 95 -14.78 9.32 11.92
CA ILE A 95 -15.09 10.67 11.41
C ILE A 95 -16.44 11.18 11.95
N ASP A 96 -17.37 10.28 12.24
CA ASP A 96 -18.73 10.61 12.71
C ASP A 96 -18.92 10.48 14.23
N GLY A 97 -17.89 10.05 14.97
CA GLY A 97 -17.94 9.76 16.41
C GLY A 97 -17.70 10.93 17.37
N ASP A 98 -17.46 12.14 16.86
CA ASP A 98 -17.29 13.35 17.68
C ASP A 98 -18.57 14.21 17.57
N SER A 99 -19.55 13.95 18.44
CA SER A 99 -20.78 14.74 18.62
C SER A 99 -21.19 14.80 20.09
#